data_AF-A0A084AHD2-F1
#
_entry.id   AF-A0A084AHD2-F1
#
_cell.length_a   1.000
_cell.length_b   1.000
_cell.length_c   1.000
_cell.angle_alpha   90.00
_cell.angle_beta   90.00
_cell.angle_gamma   90.00
#
_symmetry.space_group_name_H-M   'P 1'
#
loop_
_entity.id
_entity.type
_entity.pdbx_description
1 polymer ?
#
loop_
_entity_poly.entity_id
_entity_poly.type
_entity_poly.pdbx_seq_one_letter_code
_entity_poly.pdbx_strand_id
1 'polypeptide(L)'
;MSTSSSSALVLSSTTTSTRESITTPSTTTKSTSVTTTTSSLCTATTTPPSECEYKVGKWCAPHIPDFDHEDGCLDAWKTCAKLVTSCWKYAGFPASIECLTFSKWCGGIKQYCYSDCRGRTCSKKQCFDRNKPQNPSPPKPPITSTYPCQTTTTVQTTIRSTATSVVPEPTNICKQPTSRIYNYGPGNPVGGIELPLVTCNDLQKDFWNRPFKLYTEPDTRHCKSYSRRYCPDACKDACKEQYDECKETYVESCKPEWSSWLNLNNQGGRESPITAYQRCTSQYHDCLYENKHVDPGDRCRNWGTGLRRLL
;
A
#
# COMPACT_ATOMS: atom_id res chain seq x y z
N MET A 1 -55.18 -6.64 19.82
CA MET A 1 -55.92 -7.46 20.81
C MET A 1 -55.31 -8.84 20.86
N SER A 2 -55.12 -9.37 22.08
CA SER A 2 -54.81 -10.77 22.49
C SER A 2 -53.37 -11.29 22.25
N THR A 3 -52.45 -11.26 23.25
CA THR A 3 -52.21 -12.10 24.48
C THR A 3 -51.44 -13.40 24.20
N SER A 4 -50.16 -13.49 24.61
CA SER A 4 -49.59 -14.19 25.79
C SER A 4 -49.38 -15.71 25.64
N SER A 5 -48.18 -16.24 25.94
CA SER A 5 -47.82 -16.80 27.26
C SER A 5 -46.49 -17.59 27.27
N SER A 6 -45.89 -17.67 28.46
CA SER A 6 -44.59 -18.21 28.87
C SER A 6 -44.51 -19.75 28.97
N SER A 7 -43.30 -20.33 29.04
CA SER A 7 -42.73 -20.98 30.26
C SER A 7 -41.46 -21.81 29.99
N ALA A 8 -40.58 -21.82 30.99
CA ALA A 8 -39.29 -22.52 31.06
C ALA A 8 -39.41 -23.96 31.58
N LEU A 9 -38.40 -24.81 31.33
CA LEU A 9 -38.09 -26.01 32.11
C LEU A 9 -36.58 -26.28 32.12
N VAL A 10 -36.04 -26.50 33.33
CA VAL A 10 -34.68 -26.92 33.66
C VAL A 10 -34.74 -28.41 34.04
N LEU A 11 -33.76 -29.23 33.65
CA LEU A 11 -33.59 -30.56 34.24
C LEU A 11 -32.10 -30.94 34.35
N SER A 12 -31.68 -31.21 35.58
CA SER A 12 -30.39 -31.81 35.98
C SER A 12 -30.38 -33.32 35.76
N SER A 13 -29.21 -33.91 35.50
CA SER A 13 -29.00 -35.35 35.58
C SER A 13 -27.76 -35.69 36.41
N THR A 14 -28.00 -36.44 37.48
CA THR A 14 -27.07 -36.99 38.47
C THR A 14 -26.67 -38.41 38.06
N THR A 15 -25.41 -38.82 38.27
CA THR A 15 -25.03 -40.24 38.33
C THR A 15 -24.05 -40.50 39.48
N THR A 16 -24.24 -41.65 40.11
CA THR A 16 -23.88 -41.97 41.50
C THR A 16 -22.99 -43.23 41.55
N SER A 17 -22.07 -43.27 42.52
CA SER A 17 -21.45 -44.46 43.18
C SER A 17 -20.63 -45.44 42.32
N THR A 18 -19.46 -45.93 42.74
CA THR A 18 -19.32 -46.89 43.86
C THR A 18 -17.87 -47.00 44.35
N ARG A 19 -17.75 -47.27 45.66
CA ARG A 19 -16.57 -47.42 46.51
C ARG A 19 -16.09 -48.88 46.53
N GLU A 20 -14.79 -49.09 46.39
CA GLU A 20 -14.10 -50.33 46.84
C GLU A 20 -12.93 -49.98 47.77
N SER A 21 -12.58 -50.94 48.63
CA SER A 21 -11.89 -50.75 49.91
C SER A 21 -10.80 -51.80 50.10
N ILE A 22 -9.71 -51.41 50.80
CA ILE A 22 -8.69 -52.23 51.51
C ILE A 22 -7.64 -52.86 50.55
N THR A 23 -6.31 -52.65 50.67
CA THR A 23 -5.43 -52.93 51.82
C THR A 23 -4.04 -52.30 51.62
N THR A 24 -3.41 -51.86 52.71
CA THR A 24 -2.04 -51.32 52.77
C THR A 24 -0.98 -52.42 52.84
N PRO A 25 0.14 -52.29 52.12
CA PRO A 25 1.43 -52.82 52.56
C PRO A 25 2.39 -51.67 52.88
N SER A 26 2.99 -51.73 54.06
CA SER A 26 4.04 -50.81 54.52
C SER A 26 5.35 -51.13 53.78
N THR A 27 5.97 -50.15 53.13
CA THR A 27 7.31 -50.31 52.55
C THR A 27 8.12 -49.03 52.71
N THR A 28 9.10 -49.12 53.62
CA THR A 28 10.13 -48.12 53.88
C THR A 28 10.97 -47.89 52.64
N THR A 29 10.97 -46.67 52.08
CA THR A 29 11.88 -46.30 50.99
C THR A 29 12.51 -44.93 51.24
N LYS A 30 13.83 -44.90 51.14
CA LYS A 30 14.72 -43.74 51.37
C LYS A 30 14.35 -42.55 50.51
N SER A 31 14.48 -41.36 51.11
CA SER A 31 14.43 -40.05 50.44
C SER A 31 15.37 -40.06 49.24
N THR A 32 14.81 -40.02 48.03
CA THR A 32 15.54 -39.74 46.79
C THR A 32 15.07 -38.37 46.35
N SER A 33 15.95 -37.38 46.45
CA SER A 33 15.73 -36.03 45.93
C SER A 33 15.50 -36.13 44.42
N VAL A 34 14.26 -35.99 43.98
CA VAL A 34 13.96 -35.68 42.58
C VAL A 34 14.45 -34.26 42.37
N THR A 35 15.61 -34.12 41.73
CA THR A 35 16.03 -32.83 41.20
C THR A 35 15.10 -32.52 40.03
N THR A 36 14.03 -31.80 40.30
CA THR A 36 13.24 -31.14 39.27
C THR A 36 14.15 -30.07 38.67
N THR A 37 14.89 -30.42 37.62
CA THR A 37 15.46 -29.41 36.72
C THR A 37 14.28 -28.76 36.02
N THR A 38 13.79 -27.67 36.60
CA THR A 38 12.95 -26.72 35.88
C THR A 38 13.81 -26.16 34.75
N SER A 39 13.74 -26.77 33.57
CA SER A 39 14.32 -26.16 32.37
C SER A 39 13.67 -24.79 32.24
N SER A 40 14.46 -23.72 32.37
CA SER A 40 13.96 -22.36 32.15
C SER A 40 13.49 -22.26 30.70
N LEU A 41 12.17 -22.20 30.52
CA LEU A 41 11.56 -21.93 29.23
C LEU A 41 11.79 -20.46 28.93
N CYS A 42 12.54 -20.18 27.86
CA CYS A 42 12.61 -18.86 27.28
C CYS A 42 11.35 -18.62 26.46
N THR A 43 10.84 -17.40 26.53
CA THR A 43 9.72 -16.94 25.71
C THR A 43 10.28 -15.95 24.69
N ALA A 44 10.14 -16.22 23.39
CA ALA A 44 10.27 -15.16 22.39
C ALA A 44 8.88 -14.69 22.04
N THR A 45 8.76 -13.37 22.10
CA THR A 45 7.66 -12.65 21.51
C THR A 45 8.15 -12.10 20.19
N THR A 46 7.61 -12.57 19.07
CA THR A 46 7.87 -11.96 17.76
C THR A 46 6.60 -11.26 17.30
N THR A 47 6.70 -9.96 17.05
CA THR A 47 5.63 -9.20 16.42
C THR A 47 5.67 -9.47 14.92
N PRO A 48 4.63 -10.08 14.33
CA PRO A 48 4.61 -10.26 12.88
C PRO A 48 4.60 -8.88 12.21
N PRO A 49 5.21 -8.72 11.02
CA PRO A 49 5.08 -7.48 10.27
C PRO A 49 3.59 -7.19 10.02
N SER A 50 3.27 -5.90 9.92
CA SER A 50 1.94 -5.48 9.52
C SER A 50 1.58 -6.09 8.17
N GLU A 51 0.28 -6.22 7.88
CA GLU A 51 -0.17 -6.83 6.62
C GLU A 51 0.13 -5.96 5.40
N CYS A 52 0.09 -4.63 5.59
CA CYS A 52 0.48 -3.64 4.58
C CYS A 52 1.47 -2.61 5.16
N GLU A 53 2.08 -1.84 4.27
CA GLU A 53 2.79 -0.60 4.60
C GLU A 53 1.82 0.53 4.97
N TYR A 54 0.73 0.65 4.22
CA TYR A 54 -0.27 1.72 4.33
C TYR A 54 -1.65 1.17 4.02
N LYS A 55 -2.66 1.56 4.80
CA LYS A 55 -4.04 1.11 4.60
C LYS A 55 -4.98 2.27 4.28
N VAL A 56 -5.84 2.08 3.28
CA VAL A 56 -6.92 3.00 2.93
C VAL A 56 -8.19 2.20 2.63
N GLY A 57 -9.19 2.27 3.51
CA GLY A 57 -10.42 1.50 3.35
C GLY A 57 -10.14 0.00 3.21
N LYS A 58 -10.58 -0.58 2.09
CA LYS A 58 -10.36 -1.99 1.74
C LYS A 58 -9.00 -2.25 1.09
N TRP A 59 -8.31 -1.19 0.66
CA TRP A 59 -7.02 -1.29 0.00
C TRP A 59 -5.86 -1.32 0.99
N CYS A 60 -4.83 -2.10 0.63
CA CYS A 60 -3.68 -2.41 1.46
C CYS A 60 -2.44 -2.33 0.56
N ALA A 61 -1.56 -1.37 0.85
CA ALA A 61 -0.33 -1.15 0.09
C ALA A 61 0.71 -2.23 0.45
N PRO A 62 1.30 -2.95 -0.51
CA PRO A 62 2.44 -3.81 -0.22
C PRO A 62 3.60 -3.00 0.37
N HIS A 63 4.47 -3.67 1.10
CA HIS A 63 5.69 -3.08 1.63
C HIS A 63 6.56 -2.51 0.52
N ILE A 64 6.93 -1.23 0.66
CA ILE A 64 7.96 -0.66 -0.21
C ILE A 64 9.33 -1.26 0.18
N PRO A 65 10.24 -1.47 -0.77
CA PRO A 65 11.59 -1.97 -0.48
C PRO A 65 12.27 -1.21 0.64
N ASP A 66 13.06 -1.92 1.45
CA ASP A 66 13.98 -1.29 2.39
C ASP A 66 15.13 -0.61 1.65
N PHE A 67 15.69 0.42 2.27
CA PHE A 67 16.78 1.19 1.70
C PHE A 67 17.66 1.83 2.78
N ASP A 68 18.96 1.86 2.48
CA ASP A 68 20.03 2.51 3.25
C ASP A 68 20.90 3.44 2.39
N HIS A 69 20.60 3.56 1.09
CA HIS A 69 21.29 4.43 0.13
C HIS A 69 20.32 5.07 -0.88
N GLU A 70 20.81 6.06 -1.63
CA GLU A 70 20.00 6.91 -2.54
C GLU A 70 19.26 6.12 -3.62
N ASP A 71 19.95 5.22 -4.33
CA ASP A 71 19.32 4.41 -5.38
C ASP A 71 18.18 3.55 -4.83
N GLY A 72 18.40 2.87 -3.70
CA GLY A 72 17.36 2.09 -3.02
C GLY A 72 16.18 2.96 -2.54
N CYS A 73 16.45 4.17 -2.04
CA CYS A 73 15.40 5.11 -1.63
C CYS A 73 14.50 5.48 -2.82
N LEU A 74 15.13 5.80 -3.95
CA LEU A 74 14.40 6.17 -5.15
C LEU A 74 13.59 4.99 -5.69
N ASP A 75 14.11 3.77 -5.63
CA ASP A 75 13.39 2.55 -6.00
C ASP A 75 12.21 2.26 -5.07
N ALA A 76 12.34 2.55 -3.77
CA ALA A 76 11.24 2.48 -2.82
C ALA A 76 10.15 3.53 -3.12
N TRP A 77 10.52 4.77 -3.41
CA TRP A 77 9.57 5.80 -3.84
C TRP A 77 8.88 5.44 -5.16
N LYS A 78 9.61 4.95 -6.17
CA LYS A 78 9.02 4.53 -7.45
C LYS A 78 8.02 3.39 -7.24
N THR A 79 8.30 2.49 -6.30
CA THR A 79 7.36 1.45 -5.88
C THR A 79 6.11 2.07 -5.27
N CYS A 80 6.26 3.03 -4.35
CA CYS A 80 5.13 3.78 -3.78
C CYS A 80 4.27 4.46 -4.87
N ALA A 81 4.91 5.14 -5.83
CA ALA A 81 4.23 5.86 -6.90
C ALA A 81 3.38 4.93 -7.79
N LYS A 82 3.85 3.70 -8.06
CA LYS A 82 3.09 2.68 -8.81
C LYS A 82 1.80 2.25 -8.12
N LEU A 83 1.71 2.42 -6.80
CA LEU A 83 0.59 1.95 -5.98
C LEU A 83 -0.57 2.95 -5.92
N VAL A 84 -0.34 4.23 -6.27
CA VAL A 84 -1.32 5.31 -6.10
C VAL A 84 -2.63 5.00 -6.80
N THR A 85 -2.60 4.57 -8.07
CA THR A 85 -3.82 4.23 -8.81
C THR A 85 -4.57 3.06 -8.18
N SER A 86 -3.85 2.03 -7.72
CA SER A 86 -4.50 0.90 -7.04
C SER A 86 -5.19 1.31 -5.74
N CYS A 87 -4.72 2.36 -5.06
CA CYS A 87 -5.42 2.92 -3.91
C CYS A 87 -6.81 3.40 -4.31
N TRP A 88 -6.89 4.28 -5.31
CA TRP A 88 -8.17 4.83 -5.77
C TRP A 88 -9.15 3.71 -6.15
N LYS A 89 -8.66 2.76 -6.96
CA LYS A 89 -9.44 1.65 -7.51
C LYS A 89 -10.02 0.70 -6.47
N TYR A 90 -9.29 0.45 -5.38
CA TYR A 90 -9.63 -0.63 -4.44
C TYR A 90 -9.97 -0.16 -3.03
N ALA A 91 -9.72 1.10 -2.68
CA ALA A 91 -10.04 1.63 -1.35
C ALA A 91 -11.56 1.63 -1.11
N GLY A 92 -12.31 1.95 -2.17
CA GLY A 92 -13.75 2.14 -2.15
C GLY A 92 -14.16 3.45 -1.50
N PHE A 93 -15.21 4.07 -2.02
CA PHE A 93 -15.76 5.30 -1.46
C PHE A 93 -16.49 5.02 -0.11
N PRO A 94 -16.34 5.88 0.92
CA PRO A 94 -15.66 7.18 0.94
C PRO A 94 -14.15 7.13 1.22
N ALA A 95 -13.60 5.95 1.54
CA ALA A 95 -12.20 5.83 1.93
C ALA A 95 -11.22 6.22 0.82
N SER A 96 -11.60 6.08 -0.45
CA SER A 96 -10.79 6.47 -1.59
C SER A 96 -10.36 7.95 -1.57
N ILE A 97 -11.08 8.84 -0.87
CA ILE A 97 -10.68 10.24 -0.68
C ILE A 97 -9.30 10.35 -0.02
N GLU A 98 -8.96 9.42 0.88
CA GLU A 98 -7.66 9.37 1.57
C GLU A 98 -6.52 8.87 0.67
N CYS A 99 -6.80 8.43 -0.56
CA CYS A 99 -5.76 8.08 -1.53
C CYS A 99 -4.97 9.31 -2.01
N LEU A 100 -5.54 10.52 -1.89
CA LEU A 100 -4.77 11.76 -2.08
C LEU A 100 -3.72 11.92 -0.98
N THR A 101 -4.05 11.59 0.27
CA THR A 101 -3.11 11.58 1.39
C THR A 101 -2.00 10.56 1.15
N PHE A 102 -2.34 9.35 0.69
CA PHE A 102 -1.34 8.35 0.30
C PHE A 102 -0.43 8.83 -0.84
N SER A 103 -0.99 9.46 -1.88
CA SER A 103 -0.21 10.04 -2.99
C SER A 103 0.78 11.10 -2.50
N LYS A 104 0.32 12.01 -1.62
CA LYS A 104 1.18 13.02 -0.96
C LYS A 104 2.27 12.37 -0.11
N TRP A 105 1.96 11.28 0.58
CA TRP A 105 2.95 10.52 1.35
C TRP A 105 4.04 9.92 0.45
N CYS A 106 3.69 9.32 -0.70
CA CYS A 106 4.68 8.91 -1.70
C CYS A 106 5.52 10.10 -2.20
N GLY A 107 4.91 11.28 -2.37
CA GLY A 107 5.62 12.53 -2.66
C GLY A 107 6.60 12.95 -1.56
N GLY A 108 6.26 12.73 -0.28
CA GLY A 108 7.16 12.94 0.85
C GLY A 108 8.39 12.03 0.82
N ILE A 109 8.21 10.76 0.45
CA ILE A 109 9.32 9.82 0.25
C ILE A 109 10.24 10.31 -0.88
N LYS A 110 9.66 10.76 -2.01
CA LYS A 110 10.42 11.40 -3.12
C LYS A 110 11.30 12.53 -2.59
N GLN A 111 10.71 13.47 -1.85
CA GLN A 111 11.41 14.62 -1.31
C GLN A 111 12.54 14.21 -0.36
N TYR A 112 12.30 13.22 0.52
CA TYR A 112 13.34 12.68 1.39
C TYR A 112 14.52 12.10 0.58
N CYS A 113 14.24 11.31 -0.46
CA CYS A 113 15.30 10.73 -1.29
C CYS A 113 16.19 11.81 -1.95
N TYR A 114 15.59 12.89 -2.46
CA TYR A 114 16.34 13.94 -3.15
C TYR A 114 17.03 14.97 -2.26
N SER A 115 16.53 15.17 -1.04
CA SER A 115 17.02 16.24 -0.15
C SER A 115 17.85 15.69 1.00
N ASP A 116 17.32 14.73 1.76
CA ASP A 116 17.92 14.27 3.01
C ASP A 116 18.88 13.12 2.82
N CYS A 117 18.52 12.20 1.93
CA CYS A 117 19.29 11.02 1.63
C CYS A 117 20.46 11.33 0.69
N ARG A 118 20.32 12.35 -0.17
CA ARG A 118 21.32 12.72 -1.16
C ARG A 118 22.64 13.13 -0.51
N GLY A 119 23.67 12.33 -0.74
CA GLY A 119 25.02 12.53 -0.17
C GLY A 119 25.13 12.30 1.34
N ARG A 120 24.15 11.62 1.96
CA ARG A 120 24.09 11.33 3.39
C ARG A 120 23.66 9.87 3.63
N THR A 121 23.57 9.48 4.91
CA THR A 121 23.00 8.19 5.30
C THR A 121 21.50 8.18 5.08
N CYS A 122 21.01 7.22 4.31
CA CYS A 122 19.58 7.04 4.08
C CYS A 122 19.04 5.97 5.02
N SER A 123 17.78 6.11 5.44
CA SER A 123 17.11 5.07 6.20
C SER A 123 15.61 5.17 6.00
N LYS A 124 14.96 4.04 5.67
CA LYS A 124 13.51 3.95 5.61
C LYS A 124 12.84 4.43 6.91
N LYS A 125 13.44 4.13 8.06
CA LYS A 125 12.95 4.60 9.36
C LYS A 125 12.94 6.13 9.44
N GLN A 126 14.05 6.79 9.11
CA GLN A 126 14.13 8.26 9.14
C GLN A 126 13.18 8.89 8.12
N CYS A 127 13.06 8.29 6.94
CA CYS A 127 12.11 8.71 5.92
C CYS A 127 10.68 8.73 6.48
N PHE A 128 10.28 7.68 7.19
CA PHE A 128 8.93 7.57 7.76
C PHE A 128 8.75 8.41 9.03
N ASP A 129 9.78 8.61 9.84
CA ASP A 129 9.71 9.51 10.99
C ASP A 129 9.45 10.96 10.54
N ARG A 130 10.02 11.37 9.40
CA ARG A 130 9.78 12.68 8.77
C ARG A 130 8.46 12.74 8.00
N ASN A 131 8.14 11.67 7.27
CA ASN A 131 6.92 11.55 6.47
C ASN A 131 6.01 10.52 7.12
N LYS A 132 5.47 10.85 8.30
CA LYS A 132 4.63 9.89 9.05
C LYS A 132 3.41 9.53 8.21
N PRO A 133 3.18 8.23 7.92
CA PRO A 133 1.94 7.82 7.30
C PRO A 133 0.78 8.15 8.25
N GLN A 134 -0.31 8.69 7.73
CA GLN A 134 -1.48 9.02 8.57
C GLN A 134 -2.25 7.76 8.99
N ASN A 135 -2.23 6.73 8.13
CA ASN A 135 -2.85 5.44 8.39
C ASN A 135 -1.78 4.32 8.34
N PRO A 136 -0.82 4.30 9.30
CA PRO A 136 0.08 3.17 9.41
C PRO A 136 -0.75 1.91 9.66
N SER A 137 -0.44 0.81 8.97
CA SER A 137 -1.12 -0.45 9.27
C SER A 137 -0.88 -0.83 10.73
N PRO A 138 -1.93 -1.24 11.47
CA PRO A 138 -1.75 -1.68 12.85
C PRO A 138 -0.80 -2.90 12.88
N PRO A 139 0.15 -2.96 13.81
CA PRO A 139 0.99 -4.14 13.98
C PRO A 139 0.10 -5.36 14.29
N LYS A 140 0.44 -6.52 13.74
CA LYS A 140 -0.24 -7.77 14.11
C LYS A 140 0.02 -8.06 15.60
N PRO A 141 -0.93 -8.68 16.31
CA PRO A 141 -0.70 -9.07 17.69
C PRO A 141 0.56 -9.95 17.79
N PRO A 142 1.38 -9.76 18.83
CA PRO A 142 2.60 -10.53 19.00
C PRO A 142 2.31 -12.02 19.12
N ILE A 143 3.13 -12.84 18.46
CA ILE A 143 3.11 -14.29 18.60
C ILE A 143 4.15 -14.66 19.65
N THR A 144 3.70 -15.36 20.68
CA THR A 144 4.53 -15.80 21.80
C THR A 144 4.86 -17.28 21.63
N SER A 145 6.14 -17.61 21.43
CA SER A 145 6.62 -18.99 21.36
C SER A 145 7.55 -19.29 22.53
N THR A 146 7.43 -20.48 23.11
CA THR A 146 8.31 -20.96 24.19
C THR A 146 9.36 -21.93 23.63
N TYR A 147 10.62 -21.76 24.02
CA TYR A 147 11.74 -22.61 23.61
C TYR A 147 12.81 -22.70 24.72
N PRO A 148 13.70 -23.72 24.70
CA PRO A 148 14.82 -23.80 25.63
C PRO A 148 15.85 -22.70 25.35
N CYS A 149 16.28 -21.98 26.39
CA CYS A 149 17.22 -20.87 26.23
C CYS A 149 18.55 -21.30 25.56
N GLN A 150 18.92 -20.67 24.44
CA GLN A 150 20.25 -20.76 23.83
C GLN A 150 21.02 -19.45 23.95
N THR A 151 22.36 -19.54 23.98
CA THR A 151 23.31 -18.43 24.16
C THR A 151 23.58 -17.75 22.81
N THR A 152 23.32 -16.45 22.70
CA THR A 152 23.42 -15.69 21.43
C THR A 152 24.80 -15.08 21.22
N THR A 153 25.36 -15.21 20.01
CA THR A 153 26.57 -14.50 19.55
C THR A 153 26.20 -13.49 18.46
N THR A 154 26.62 -12.23 18.62
CA THR A 154 26.32 -11.12 17.71
C THR A 154 27.46 -10.95 16.70
N VAL A 155 27.14 -10.93 15.40
CA VAL A 155 28.12 -10.62 14.33
C VAL A 155 27.68 -9.34 13.63
N GLN A 156 28.59 -8.37 13.54
CA GLN A 156 28.36 -7.05 12.96
C GLN A 156 29.11 -6.96 11.62
N THR A 157 28.38 -6.72 10.53
CA THR A 157 28.96 -6.62 9.18
C THR A 157 28.95 -5.18 8.70
N THR A 158 30.12 -4.68 8.32
CA THR A 158 30.37 -3.31 7.84
C THR A 158 30.49 -3.32 6.32
N ILE A 159 29.78 -2.44 5.60
CA ILE A 159 29.94 -2.26 4.14
C ILE A 159 30.05 -0.77 3.80
N ARG A 160 30.96 -0.49 2.84
CA ARG A 160 31.50 0.81 2.44
C ARG A 160 30.81 1.36 1.18
N SER A 161 30.46 2.64 1.20
CA SER A 161 29.81 3.40 0.10
C SER A 161 30.74 3.85 -1.02
N THR A 162 30.20 3.98 -2.24
CA THR A 162 30.73 4.83 -3.33
C THR A 162 29.58 5.56 -4.06
N ALA A 163 29.94 6.58 -4.85
CA ALA A 163 29.26 7.86 -5.07
C ALA A 163 28.18 7.98 -6.17
N THR A 164 27.22 8.89 -5.91
CA THR A 164 26.52 9.92 -6.73
C THR A 164 25.80 9.58 -8.04
N SER A 165 24.49 9.95 -8.16
CA SER A 165 23.90 10.60 -9.35
C SER A 165 22.45 11.02 -9.14
N VAL A 166 22.10 12.26 -9.51
CA VAL A 166 20.74 12.84 -9.52
C VAL A 166 19.82 12.03 -10.41
N VAL A 167 18.66 11.63 -9.89
CA VAL A 167 17.65 10.85 -10.63
C VAL A 167 16.48 11.76 -11.01
N PRO A 168 16.00 11.80 -12.26
CA PRO A 168 14.77 12.53 -12.59
C PRO A 168 13.50 11.74 -12.23
N GLU A 169 12.37 12.44 -12.20
CA GLU A 169 11.02 11.92 -11.98
C GLU A 169 10.70 10.66 -12.80
N PRO A 170 9.93 9.66 -12.31
CA PRO A 170 9.32 8.66 -13.16
C PRO A 170 8.38 9.41 -14.09
N THR A 171 8.92 9.83 -15.23
CA THR A 171 8.17 10.48 -16.28
C THR A 171 7.12 9.46 -16.70
N ASN A 172 5.85 9.75 -16.45
CA ASN A 172 4.80 8.94 -17.05
C ASN A 172 4.99 9.00 -18.58
N ILE A 173 4.90 7.87 -19.28
CA ILE A 173 4.94 7.89 -20.75
C ILE A 173 3.73 8.66 -21.26
N CYS A 174 2.60 8.52 -20.58
CA CYS A 174 1.39 9.25 -20.86
C CYS A 174 1.44 10.64 -20.24
N LYS A 175 0.84 11.61 -20.93
CA LYS A 175 0.79 13.00 -20.51
C LYS A 175 -0.55 13.30 -19.84
N GLN A 176 -0.49 13.95 -18.68
CA GLN A 176 -1.65 14.56 -18.06
C GLN A 176 -2.13 15.73 -18.94
N PRO A 177 -3.40 15.75 -19.38
CA PRO A 177 -3.94 16.85 -20.17
C PRO A 177 -4.02 18.16 -19.38
N THR A 178 -4.10 19.28 -20.09
CA THR A 178 -4.27 20.61 -19.52
C THR A 178 -5.48 21.31 -20.12
N SER A 179 -6.27 22.00 -19.30
CA SER A 179 -7.36 22.87 -19.75
C SER A 179 -7.31 24.19 -18.98
N ARG A 180 -7.25 25.30 -19.72
CA ARG A 180 -7.35 26.65 -19.15
C ARG A 180 -8.77 26.95 -18.66
N ILE A 181 -9.78 26.45 -19.35
CA ILE A 181 -11.20 26.71 -19.04
C ILE A 181 -11.57 26.04 -17.70
N TYR A 182 -11.10 24.80 -17.49
CA TYR A 182 -11.38 24.04 -16.27
C TYR A 182 -10.23 24.06 -15.26
N ASN A 183 -9.19 24.86 -15.50
CA ASN A 183 -8.02 25.03 -14.64
C ASN A 183 -7.42 23.72 -14.12
N TYR A 184 -7.30 22.69 -14.97
CA TYR A 184 -6.56 21.46 -14.65
C TYR A 184 -5.32 21.31 -15.50
N GLY A 185 -4.33 20.58 -14.99
CA GLY A 185 -3.06 20.29 -15.65
C GLY A 185 -2.19 19.33 -14.84
N PRO A 186 -0.95 19.07 -15.27
CA PRO A 186 0.03 18.34 -14.46
C PRO A 186 0.17 18.93 -13.05
N GLY A 187 0.08 18.09 -12.01
CA GLY A 187 0.12 18.53 -10.61
C GLY A 187 -1.18 19.14 -10.09
N ASN A 188 -2.18 19.35 -10.95
CA ASN A 188 -3.51 19.83 -10.60
C ASN A 188 -4.60 19.17 -11.50
N PRO A 189 -4.74 17.83 -11.49
CA PRO A 189 -5.79 17.14 -12.22
C PRO A 189 -7.15 17.32 -11.55
N VAL A 190 -8.23 16.92 -12.22
CA VAL A 190 -9.59 17.03 -11.64
C VAL A 190 -9.67 16.12 -10.42
N GLY A 191 -10.16 16.65 -9.30
CA GLY A 191 -10.23 15.91 -8.03
C GLY A 191 -8.88 15.52 -7.41
N GLY A 192 -7.76 16.02 -7.93
CA GLY A 192 -6.42 15.60 -7.48
C GLY A 192 -6.03 14.17 -7.89
N ILE A 193 -6.76 13.57 -8.83
CA ILE A 193 -6.55 12.20 -9.30
C ILE A 193 -5.64 12.22 -10.55
N GLU A 194 -4.36 11.98 -10.34
CA GLU A 194 -3.34 11.96 -11.40
C GLU A 194 -3.49 10.77 -12.35
N LEU A 195 -3.00 10.94 -13.59
CA LEU A 195 -3.02 9.89 -14.58
C LEU A 195 -2.20 8.69 -14.10
N PRO A 196 -2.73 7.45 -14.16
CA PRO A 196 -1.99 6.25 -13.78
C PRO A 196 -0.67 6.11 -14.50
N LEU A 197 0.33 5.58 -13.79
CA LEU A 197 1.67 5.44 -14.34
C LEU A 197 1.69 4.39 -15.44
N VAL A 198 2.05 4.85 -16.65
CA VAL A 198 2.54 3.99 -17.73
C VAL A 198 4.03 4.20 -17.82
N THR A 199 4.78 3.15 -17.51
CA THR A 199 6.25 3.18 -17.60
C THR A 199 6.76 1.80 -17.98
N CYS A 200 8.06 1.59 -17.91
CA CYS A 200 8.64 0.33 -18.30
C CYS A 200 8.15 -0.83 -17.43
N ASN A 201 7.97 -1.97 -18.06
CA ASN A 201 7.58 -3.20 -17.43
C ASN A 201 8.71 -3.69 -16.50
N ASP A 202 8.39 -3.88 -15.23
CA ASP A 202 9.30 -4.38 -14.21
C ASP A 202 9.50 -5.91 -14.26
N LEU A 203 8.68 -6.63 -15.01
CA LEU A 203 8.82 -8.07 -15.19
C LEU A 203 9.72 -8.39 -16.37
N GLN A 204 10.92 -8.88 -16.08
CA GLN A 204 11.92 -9.22 -17.10
C GLN A 204 11.40 -10.19 -18.16
N LYS A 205 10.61 -11.19 -17.75
CA LYS A 205 10.00 -12.18 -18.66
C LYS A 205 9.06 -11.56 -19.70
N ASP A 206 8.38 -10.47 -19.34
CA ASP A 206 7.39 -9.81 -20.19
C ASP A 206 7.99 -8.62 -20.94
N PHE A 207 9.05 -8.02 -20.40
CA PHE A 207 9.63 -6.77 -20.87
C PHE A 207 9.97 -6.77 -22.36
N TRP A 208 10.60 -7.82 -22.87
CA TRP A 208 11.08 -7.82 -24.26
C TRP A 208 9.94 -7.79 -25.30
N ASN A 209 8.81 -8.42 -24.98
CA ASN A 209 7.63 -8.43 -25.85
C ASN A 209 6.66 -7.28 -25.55
N ARG A 210 6.58 -6.90 -24.27
CA ARG A 210 5.66 -5.91 -23.72
C ARG A 210 6.42 -4.96 -22.78
N PRO A 211 7.23 -4.03 -23.33
CA PRO A 211 8.11 -3.19 -22.53
C PRO A 211 7.39 -2.12 -21.73
N PHE A 212 6.11 -1.84 -22.00
CA PHE A 212 5.31 -0.87 -21.26
C PHE A 212 4.31 -1.57 -20.34
N LYS A 213 4.04 -0.98 -19.19
CA LYS A 213 3.08 -1.46 -18.20
C LYS A 213 2.29 -0.29 -17.62
N LEU A 214 0.98 -0.50 -17.52
CA LEU A 214 0.04 0.37 -16.81
C LEU A 214 -0.09 -0.14 -15.37
N TYR A 215 0.34 0.66 -14.40
CA TYR A 215 0.35 0.28 -12.99
C TYR A 215 -0.96 0.68 -12.30
N THR A 216 -1.88 -0.29 -12.19
CA THR A 216 -3.22 -0.12 -11.60
C THR A 216 -3.52 -1.13 -10.49
N GLU A 217 -2.64 -2.12 -10.28
CA GLU A 217 -2.82 -3.22 -9.34
C GLU A 217 -1.79 -3.16 -8.20
N PRO A 218 -2.15 -3.58 -6.96
CA PRO A 218 -1.18 -3.66 -5.86
C PRO A 218 -0.05 -4.64 -6.17
N ASP A 219 -0.38 -5.75 -6.82
CA ASP A 219 0.58 -6.70 -7.37
C ASP A 219 0.85 -6.38 -8.83
N THR A 220 2.06 -5.90 -9.13
CA THR A 220 2.44 -5.48 -10.48
C THR A 220 2.44 -6.62 -11.49
N ARG A 221 2.33 -7.88 -11.05
CA ARG A 221 2.13 -9.06 -11.92
C ARG A 221 0.76 -9.09 -12.58
N HIS A 222 -0.23 -8.44 -11.99
CA HIS A 222 -1.59 -8.35 -12.53
C HIS A 222 -1.80 -7.09 -13.38
N CYS A 223 -0.85 -6.15 -13.36
CA CYS A 223 -0.88 -4.95 -14.19
C CYS A 223 -0.78 -5.28 -15.69
N LYS A 224 -1.63 -4.63 -16.50
CA LYS A 224 -1.66 -4.80 -17.95
C LYS A 224 -0.37 -4.29 -18.60
N SER A 225 0.16 -5.07 -19.55
CA SER A 225 1.42 -4.77 -20.25
C SER A 225 1.20 -4.67 -21.76
N TYR A 226 1.98 -3.84 -22.44
CA TYR A 226 1.78 -3.43 -23.83
C TYR A 226 3.07 -3.53 -24.64
N SER A 227 2.95 -4.02 -25.88
CA SER A 227 4.04 -3.97 -26.86
C SER A 227 4.28 -2.53 -27.35
N ARG A 228 5.43 -2.28 -27.99
CA ARG A 228 5.80 -0.93 -28.44
C ARG A 228 4.73 -0.22 -29.28
N ARG A 229 4.13 -0.93 -30.23
CA ARG A 229 3.07 -0.39 -31.12
C ARG A 229 1.78 0.00 -30.40
N TYR A 230 1.57 -0.53 -29.19
CA TYR A 230 0.36 -0.33 -28.39
C TYR A 230 0.60 0.62 -27.20
N CYS A 231 1.66 1.45 -27.28
CA CYS A 231 1.86 2.52 -26.31
C CYS A 231 0.68 3.51 -26.26
N PRO A 232 0.07 3.93 -27.39
CA PRO A 232 -1.13 4.76 -27.35
C PRO A 232 -2.30 4.08 -26.63
N ASP A 233 -2.47 2.77 -26.79
CA ASP A 233 -3.52 2.03 -26.07
C ASP A 233 -3.25 1.97 -24.57
N ALA A 234 -1.99 1.86 -24.14
CA ALA A 234 -1.63 1.95 -22.73
C ALA A 234 -2.08 3.28 -22.12
N CYS A 235 -1.89 4.39 -22.86
CA CYS A 235 -2.32 5.70 -22.41
C CYS A 235 -3.83 5.91 -22.50
N LYS A 236 -4.50 5.34 -23.50
CA LYS A 236 -5.96 5.31 -23.57
C LYS A 236 -6.56 4.62 -22.34
N ASP A 237 -6.01 3.48 -21.96
CA ASP A 237 -6.45 2.74 -20.78
C ASP A 237 -6.12 3.52 -19.49
N ALA A 238 -4.96 4.18 -19.40
CA ALA A 238 -4.65 5.08 -18.29
C ALA A 238 -5.67 6.23 -18.17
N CYS A 239 -6.05 6.86 -19.29
CA CYS A 239 -7.08 7.89 -19.32
C CYS A 239 -8.42 7.36 -18.78
N LYS A 240 -8.78 6.12 -19.15
CA LYS A 240 -10.03 5.49 -18.71
C LYS A 240 -10.03 5.23 -17.21
N GLU A 241 -8.94 4.69 -16.68
CA GLU A 241 -8.78 4.46 -15.24
C GLU A 241 -8.86 5.80 -14.48
N GLN A 242 -8.14 6.86 -14.90
CA GLN A 242 -8.26 8.20 -14.28
C GLN A 242 -9.71 8.71 -14.27
N TYR A 243 -10.42 8.55 -15.39
CA TYR A 243 -11.82 8.97 -15.49
C TYR A 243 -12.75 8.22 -14.54
N ASP A 244 -12.57 6.90 -14.44
CA ASP A 244 -13.38 6.08 -13.55
C ASP A 244 -13.13 6.46 -12.09
N GLU A 245 -11.87 6.59 -11.68
CA GLU A 245 -11.52 7.04 -10.33
C GLU A 245 -12.06 8.45 -10.02
N CYS A 246 -12.02 9.35 -11.00
CA CYS A 246 -12.61 10.69 -10.89
C CYS A 246 -14.10 10.63 -10.61
N LYS A 247 -14.82 9.74 -11.29
CA LYS A 247 -16.25 9.55 -11.02
C LYS A 247 -16.51 8.89 -9.69
N GLU A 248 -15.84 7.78 -9.40
CA GLU A 248 -16.11 6.95 -8.23
C GLU A 248 -15.66 7.60 -6.93
N THR A 249 -14.76 8.59 -6.99
CA THR A 249 -14.31 9.31 -5.80
C THR A 249 -14.67 10.79 -5.81
N TYR A 250 -14.24 11.55 -6.81
CA TYR A 250 -14.40 13.01 -6.79
C TYR A 250 -15.87 13.41 -6.98
N VAL A 251 -16.54 12.88 -8.00
CA VAL A 251 -17.97 13.18 -8.25
C VAL A 251 -18.85 12.72 -7.08
N GLU A 252 -18.58 11.53 -6.52
CA GLU A 252 -19.28 11.02 -5.34
C GLU A 252 -19.09 11.94 -4.11
N SER A 253 -17.89 12.47 -3.89
CA SER A 253 -17.62 13.42 -2.79
C SER A 253 -18.39 14.74 -2.90
N CYS A 254 -18.79 15.14 -4.11
CA CYS A 254 -19.58 16.35 -4.36
C CYS A 254 -21.07 16.18 -4.01
N LYS A 255 -21.55 14.96 -3.76
CA LYS A 255 -22.97 14.72 -3.43
C LYS A 255 -23.35 15.36 -2.10
N PRO A 256 -24.60 15.85 -1.92
CA PRO A 256 -25.04 16.53 -0.69
C PRO A 256 -24.76 15.75 0.59
N GLU A 257 -25.06 14.46 0.56
CA GLU A 257 -24.82 13.48 1.63
C GLU A 257 -23.36 13.49 2.12
N TRP A 258 -22.38 13.60 1.23
CA TRP A 258 -20.95 13.52 1.56
C TRP A 258 -20.29 14.88 1.73
N SER A 259 -20.65 15.87 0.90
CA SER A 259 -20.08 17.23 0.97
C SER A 259 -20.28 17.91 2.34
N SER A 260 -21.39 17.62 3.01
CA SER A 260 -21.63 18.10 4.38
C SER A 260 -20.80 17.35 5.42
N TRP A 261 -20.61 16.02 5.26
CA TRP A 261 -19.83 15.19 6.18
C TRP A 261 -18.33 15.49 6.10
N LEU A 262 -17.83 15.74 4.88
CA LEU A 262 -16.42 16.05 4.60
C LEU A 262 -16.04 17.50 4.88
N ASN A 263 -16.96 18.35 5.35
CA ASN A 263 -16.75 19.79 5.53
C ASN A 263 -16.21 20.53 4.28
N LEU A 264 -16.49 20.02 3.07
CA LEU A 264 -16.06 20.63 1.80
C LEU A 264 -16.67 22.03 1.59
N ASN A 265 -17.77 22.33 2.30
CA ASN A 265 -18.45 23.62 2.28
C ASN A 265 -17.57 24.79 2.79
N ASN A 266 -16.55 24.52 3.61
CA ASN A 266 -15.64 25.54 4.17
C ASN A 266 -14.36 25.77 3.32
N GLN A 267 -14.17 25.04 2.22
CA GLN A 267 -12.92 25.07 1.42
C GLN A 267 -13.05 25.75 0.03
N GLY A 268 -14.06 26.61 -0.18
CA GLY A 268 -14.14 27.45 -1.37
C GLY A 268 -15.10 26.96 -2.46
N GLY A 269 -16.34 26.69 -2.07
CA GLY A 269 -17.45 26.50 -3.00
C GLY A 269 -17.79 25.03 -3.24
N ARG A 270 -19.07 24.70 -3.09
CA ARG A 270 -19.60 23.35 -3.33
C ARG A 270 -19.74 23.15 -4.84
N GLU A 271 -18.75 22.51 -5.47
CA GLU A 271 -18.92 22.05 -6.85
C GLU A 271 -20.07 21.04 -6.91
N SER A 272 -21.00 21.22 -7.84
CA SER A 272 -22.11 20.28 -7.99
C SER A 272 -21.61 18.96 -8.58
N PRO A 273 -22.21 17.80 -8.24
CA PRO A 273 -21.85 16.52 -8.86
C PRO A 273 -21.90 16.56 -10.40
N ILE A 274 -22.82 17.35 -10.97
CA ILE A 274 -22.96 17.51 -12.41
C ILE A 274 -21.74 18.23 -12.99
N THR A 275 -21.29 19.32 -12.35
CA THR A 275 -20.09 20.07 -12.77
C THR A 275 -18.84 19.21 -12.62
N ALA A 276 -18.69 18.49 -11.50
CA ALA A 276 -17.58 17.57 -11.28
C ALA A 276 -17.53 16.49 -12.36
N TYR A 277 -18.68 15.89 -12.69
CA TYR A 277 -18.79 14.90 -13.77
C TYR A 277 -18.39 15.47 -15.14
N GLN A 278 -18.81 16.69 -15.45
CA GLN A 278 -18.42 17.39 -16.68
C GLN A 278 -16.91 17.64 -16.74
N ARG A 279 -16.27 17.99 -15.61
CA ARG A 279 -14.81 18.17 -15.54
C ARG A 279 -14.07 16.85 -15.71
N CYS A 280 -14.50 15.78 -15.04
CA CYS A 280 -13.94 14.43 -15.26
C CYS A 280 -14.05 14.02 -16.73
N THR A 281 -15.21 14.24 -17.35
CA THR A 281 -15.47 13.90 -18.76
C THR A 281 -14.61 14.72 -19.71
N SER A 282 -14.47 16.03 -19.44
CA SER A 282 -13.61 16.91 -20.24
C SER A 282 -12.14 16.50 -20.13
N GLN A 283 -11.66 16.22 -18.92
CA GLN A 283 -10.30 15.73 -18.70
C GLN A 283 -10.06 14.39 -19.40
N TYR A 284 -11.03 13.49 -19.41
CA TYR A 284 -10.93 12.22 -20.15
C TYR A 284 -10.75 12.45 -21.65
N HIS A 285 -11.59 13.29 -22.27
CA HIS A 285 -11.49 13.56 -23.70
C HIS A 285 -10.18 14.27 -24.07
N ASP A 286 -9.74 15.24 -23.26
CA ASP A 286 -8.45 15.90 -23.46
C ASP A 286 -7.29 14.91 -23.29
N CYS A 287 -7.39 13.98 -22.33
CA CYS A 287 -6.38 12.94 -22.13
C CYS A 287 -6.25 12.04 -23.36
N LEU A 288 -7.37 11.60 -23.94
CA LEU A 288 -7.37 10.82 -25.18
C LEU A 288 -6.75 11.60 -26.34
N TYR A 289 -7.07 12.90 -26.46
CA TYR A 289 -6.55 13.74 -27.52
C TYR A 289 -5.03 13.95 -27.39
N GLU A 290 -4.54 14.27 -26.20
CA GLU A 290 -3.12 14.51 -25.91
C GLU A 290 -2.27 13.25 -26.13
N ASN A 291 -2.83 12.06 -25.86
CA ASN A 291 -2.09 10.80 -25.89
C ASN A 291 -2.31 9.93 -27.14
N LYS A 292 -3.15 10.35 -28.11
CA LYS A 292 -3.50 9.55 -29.31
C LYS A 292 -2.30 9.14 -30.17
N HIS A 293 -1.20 9.88 -30.13
CA HIS A 293 0.02 9.65 -30.90
C HIS A 293 1.27 9.65 -30.00
N VAL A 294 1.11 9.25 -28.74
CA VAL A 294 2.23 9.18 -27.81
C VAL A 294 3.32 8.24 -28.36
N ASP A 295 4.53 8.79 -28.49
CA ASP A 295 5.72 8.03 -28.86
C ASP A 295 6.63 7.88 -27.62
N PRO A 296 6.85 6.66 -27.14
CA PRO A 296 7.76 6.41 -26.02
C PRO A 296 9.23 6.60 -26.38
N GLY A 297 9.58 6.80 -27.65
CA GLY A 297 10.96 6.98 -28.13
C GLY A 297 11.86 5.83 -27.68
N ASP A 298 12.98 6.18 -27.04
CA ASP A 298 13.98 5.21 -26.56
C ASP A 298 13.69 4.66 -25.16
N ARG A 299 12.57 5.06 -24.55
CA ARG A 299 12.19 4.53 -23.25
C ARG A 299 11.92 3.04 -23.33
N CYS A 300 12.37 2.31 -22.32
CA CYS A 300 12.18 0.86 -22.21
C CYS A 300 12.80 0.07 -23.39
N ARG A 301 13.92 0.53 -23.96
CA ARG A 301 14.73 -0.31 -24.88
C ARG A 301 15.52 -1.40 -24.15
N ASN A 302 15.92 -1.13 -22.91
CA ASN A 302 16.72 -2.04 -22.09
C ASN A 302 16.00 -2.34 -20.78
N TRP A 303 16.03 -3.60 -20.36
CA TRP A 303 15.46 -3.96 -19.07
C TRP A 303 16.25 -3.29 -17.94
N GLY A 304 15.57 -2.87 -16.87
CA GLY A 304 16.18 -2.15 -15.75
C GLY A 304 16.47 -0.67 -16.01
N THR A 305 16.30 -0.15 -17.24
CA THR A 305 16.51 1.29 -17.52
C THR A 305 15.28 2.16 -17.33
N GLY A 306 14.11 1.55 -17.10
CA GLY A 306 12.85 2.29 -16.95
C GLY A 306 12.74 3.21 -15.76
N LEU A 307 13.74 3.18 -14.88
CA LEU A 307 13.82 3.96 -13.66
C LEU A 307 15.25 4.49 -13.41
N ARG A 308 16.19 4.34 -14.37
CA ARG A 308 17.52 4.93 -14.32
C ARG A 308 17.76 5.71 -15.61
N ARG A 309 17.96 7.03 -15.45
CA ARG A 309 18.45 8.01 -16.44
C ARG A 309 17.54 8.29 -17.63
N LEU A 310 17.00 9.50 -17.66
CA LEU A 310 17.22 10.35 -18.82
C LEU A 310 18.25 11.39 -18.39
N LEU A 311 19.31 11.53 -19.19
CA LEU A 311 20.33 12.57 -19.06
C LEU A 311 19.70 13.96 -19.14
#